data_AF-A0A8T7EF80-F1
#
_entry.id   AF-A0A8T7EF80-F1
#
_cell.length_a   1.000
_cell.length_b   1.000
_cell.length_c   1.000
_cell.angle_alpha   90.00
_cell.angle_beta   90.00
_cell.angle_gamma   90.00
#
_symmetry.space_group_name_H-M   'P 1'
#
loop_
_entity.id
_entity.type
_entity.pdbx_description
1 polymer ?
#
loop_
_entity_poly.entity_id
_entity_poly.type
_entity_poly.pdbx_seq_one_letter_code
_entity_poly.pdbx_strand_id
1 'polypeptide(L)'
;MTRKLFLIGMAVVTAVLATHLLLTTLQTAVAAPTDTLVLYDGALGGTPDTQNMAYGAIDLVFPFQVEATQTYSAAVQATILDTMPDIDDMAGYGVDPTTMPTLTRQNGFQLHFTMRVVEESHVSPHRAGINVTVISADLWGIELAFWQNEIWAQEGGDPPALFTHAEGVAYDTTADFVAYELEIIEDIYRLSADGVPILSGPLRDYTAWEPPLPQFPDPYEQPNLVALSDNTSSAQTIIWLRYVGVTPDTAPFVDIEPASLMVSETVGTAVLNVQLSYTATFTVTVGYETVAGTAVPGIDYTPISGTLTFPPGAASQSLAIPILDNTLDEPDRDFTLTIADPTFARLGQSSATITIQDDDGPIVEPLVEVYLPLVMRP
;
A
#
# COMPACT_ATOMS: atom_id res chain seq x y z
N MET A 1 8.59 -73.60 34.78
CA MET A 1 9.54 -72.62 35.35
C MET A 1 8.97 -71.24 35.08
N THR A 2 7.88 -70.80 35.70
CA THR A 2 7.66 -70.43 37.12
C THR A 2 8.56 -69.28 37.58
N ARG A 3 8.03 -68.04 37.62
CA ARG A 3 7.78 -67.21 38.84
C ARG A 3 7.38 -65.78 38.42
N LYS A 4 6.12 -65.35 38.69
CA LYS A 4 5.65 -64.51 39.84
C LYS A 4 5.87 -62.99 39.57
N LEU A 5 4.96 -62.04 39.80
CA LEU A 5 3.98 -61.88 40.89
C LEU A 5 3.04 -60.67 40.63
N PHE A 6 1.73 -60.84 40.95
CA PHE A 6 0.71 -59.92 41.56
C PHE A 6 0.41 -58.52 40.96
N LEU A 7 -0.83 -58.11 40.62
CA LEU A 7 -2.16 -57.98 41.27
C LEU A 7 -2.37 -56.70 42.14
N ILE A 8 -3.58 -56.11 42.00
CA ILE A 8 -4.26 -55.07 42.82
C ILE A 8 -4.06 -53.63 42.28
N GLY A 9 -5.06 -52.76 42.07
CA GLY A 9 -6.48 -52.78 42.44
C GLY A 9 -7.25 -51.56 41.90
N MET A 10 -8.53 -51.56 42.22
CA MET A 10 -9.65 -50.74 41.75
C MET A 10 -9.59 -49.26 42.18
N ALA A 11 -9.95 -48.32 41.28
CA ALA A 11 -10.47 -46.99 41.65
C ALA A 11 -11.29 -46.38 40.50
N VAL A 12 -12.53 -46.00 40.83
CA VAL A 12 -13.52 -45.28 40.04
C VAL A 12 -13.27 -43.77 40.18
N VAL A 13 -13.97 -42.94 39.37
CA VAL A 13 -14.11 -41.47 39.40
C VAL A 13 -12.93 -40.76 38.69
N THR A 14 -13.05 -39.89 37.68
CA THR A 14 -14.08 -38.90 37.29
C THR A 14 -13.87 -38.55 35.81
N ALA A 15 -14.95 -38.23 35.09
CA ALA A 15 -14.86 -37.64 33.75
C ALA A 15 -14.23 -36.24 33.81
N VAL A 16 -13.27 -35.95 32.93
CA VAL A 16 -13.05 -34.60 32.41
C VAL A 16 -12.93 -34.73 30.89
N LEU A 17 -14.02 -34.33 30.24
CA LEU A 17 -14.12 -34.15 28.82
C LEU A 17 -13.22 -32.96 28.45
N ALA A 18 -11.99 -33.21 28.01
CA ALA A 18 -11.16 -32.17 27.41
C ALA A 18 -11.60 -31.97 25.95
N THR A 19 -12.74 -31.31 25.75
CA THR A 19 -13.04 -30.65 24.48
C THR A 19 -11.95 -29.62 24.24
N HIS A 20 -11.01 -29.96 23.36
CA HIS A 20 -10.20 -28.94 22.71
C HIS A 20 -11.15 -28.17 21.79
N LEU A 21 -11.66 -27.03 22.25
CA LEU A 21 -12.12 -26.00 21.33
C LEU A 21 -10.85 -25.56 20.58
N LEU A 22 -10.65 -26.09 19.36
CA LEU A 22 -9.90 -25.33 18.38
C LEU A 22 -10.76 -24.08 18.12
N LEU A 23 -10.36 -22.95 18.70
CA LEU A 23 -10.69 -21.66 18.12
C LEU A 23 -9.99 -21.62 16.76
N THR A 24 -10.68 -22.08 15.72
CA THR A 24 -10.37 -21.63 14.37
C THR A 24 -10.78 -20.17 14.34
N THR A 25 -9.81 -19.27 14.47
CA THR A 25 -9.98 -17.92 13.98
C THR A 25 -10.29 -18.05 12.49
N LEU A 26 -11.55 -17.78 12.12
CA LEU A 26 -11.84 -17.45 10.73
C LEU A 26 -11.11 -16.14 10.47
N GLN A 27 -9.88 -16.24 9.97
CA GLN A 27 -9.17 -15.11 9.42
C GLN A 27 -9.75 -14.91 8.01
N THR A 28 -10.92 -14.30 7.94
CA THR A 28 -11.39 -13.71 6.68
C THR A 28 -10.67 -12.39 6.52
N ALA A 29 -9.43 -12.46 6.06
CA ALA A 29 -8.80 -11.32 5.41
C ALA A 29 -9.61 -11.04 4.13
N VAL A 30 -10.35 -9.93 4.14
CA VAL A 30 -11.09 -9.37 3.00
C VAL A 30 -10.71 -7.88 3.01
N ALA A 31 -10.14 -7.24 1.98
CA ALA A 31 -10.00 -7.60 0.57
C ALA A 31 -8.55 -7.40 0.05
N ALA A 32 -8.20 -8.21 -0.96
CA ALA A 32 -7.09 -8.02 -1.90
C ALA A 32 -7.25 -6.71 -2.70
N PRO A 33 -6.19 -6.20 -3.38
CA PRO A 33 -6.25 -4.95 -4.14
C PRO A 33 -7.44 -4.86 -5.09
N THR A 34 -7.94 -3.63 -5.28
CA THR A 34 -8.90 -3.27 -6.33
C THR A 34 -8.46 -3.78 -7.70
N ASP A 35 -9.43 -4.15 -8.54
CA ASP A 35 -9.19 -4.80 -9.84
C ASP A 35 -8.13 -4.05 -10.67
N THR A 36 -7.16 -4.80 -11.21
CA THR A 36 -6.17 -4.28 -12.17
C THR A 36 -6.89 -3.75 -13.42
N LEU A 37 -6.69 -2.47 -13.73
CA LEU A 37 -7.09 -1.91 -15.01
C LEU A 37 -6.12 -2.39 -16.08
N VAL A 38 -6.59 -3.24 -16.99
CA VAL A 38 -5.81 -3.69 -18.14
C VAL A 38 -5.77 -2.58 -19.18
N LEU A 39 -4.57 -2.09 -19.49
CA LEU A 39 -4.33 -1.03 -20.47
C LEU A 39 -4.04 -1.62 -21.86
N TYR A 40 -3.24 -2.68 -21.88
CA TYR A 40 -2.93 -3.44 -23.07
C TYR A 40 -2.74 -4.93 -22.73
N ASP A 41 -3.36 -5.81 -23.50
CA ASP A 41 -3.11 -7.25 -23.48
C ASP A 41 -2.98 -7.78 -24.91
N GLY A 42 -1.78 -8.20 -25.27
CA GLY A 42 -1.46 -8.75 -26.58
C GLY A 42 -2.15 -10.08 -26.87
N ALA A 43 -2.65 -10.80 -25.86
CA ALA A 43 -3.45 -12.01 -26.05
C ALA A 43 -4.84 -11.72 -26.65
N LEU A 44 -5.37 -10.51 -26.44
CA LEU A 44 -6.60 -10.03 -27.08
C LEU A 44 -6.41 -9.65 -28.55
N GLY A 45 -5.14 -9.49 -28.95
CA GLY A 45 -4.74 -9.07 -30.28
C GLY A 45 -4.82 -7.57 -30.52
N GLY A 46 -4.21 -7.15 -31.63
CA GLY A 46 -4.10 -5.74 -31.99
C GLY A 46 -2.98 -5.01 -31.25
N THR A 47 -2.87 -3.73 -31.55
CA THR A 47 -1.86 -2.81 -31.01
C THR A 47 -2.41 -2.03 -29.81
N PRO A 48 -1.55 -1.44 -28.95
CA PRO A 48 -2.00 -0.72 -27.75
C PRO A 48 -3.00 0.41 -28.02
N ASP A 49 -2.88 1.09 -29.17
CA ASP A 49 -3.79 2.15 -29.63
C ASP A 49 -5.18 1.68 -30.07
N THR A 50 -5.35 0.38 -30.27
CA THR A 50 -6.67 -0.24 -30.45
C THR A 50 -7.30 -0.69 -29.14
N GLN A 51 -6.60 -0.49 -28.03
CA GLN A 51 -7.03 -0.78 -26.66
C GLN A 51 -7.06 0.54 -25.85
N ASN A 52 -6.52 0.57 -24.62
CA ASN A 52 -6.65 1.73 -23.73
C ASN A 52 -5.37 2.60 -23.67
N MET A 53 -4.47 2.47 -24.64
CA MET A 53 -3.27 3.30 -24.73
C MET A 53 -3.32 4.16 -25.99
N ALA A 54 -2.50 5.19 -26.08
CA ALA A 54 -2.36 6.04 -27.25
C ALA A 54 -0.94 5.90 -27.81
N TYR A 55 -0.82 5.56 -29.10
CA TYR A 55 0.46 5.60 -29.81
C TYR A 55 0.74 7.02 -30.30
N GLY A 56 1.96 7.48 -30.09
CA GLY A 56 2.45 8.76 -30.59
C GLY A 56 3.90 8.65 -31.04
N ALA A 57 4.27 9.47 -32.00
CA ALA A 57 5.63 9.64 -32.49
C ALA A 57 5.79 11.08 -33.01
N ILE A 58 6.95 11.66 -32.77
CA ILE A 58 7.28 13.04 -33.12
C ILE A 58 8.61 13.03 -33.85
N ASP A 59 8.61 13.35 -35.14
CA ASP A 59 9.82 13.71 -35.88
C ASP A 59 10.06 15.22 -35.72
N LEU A 60 11.27 15.62 -35.30
CA LEU A 60 11.65 17.02 -35.14
C LEU A 60 12.33 17.61 -36.39
N VAL A 61 12.58 16.80 -37.42
CA VAL A 61 13.26 17.17 -38.66
C VAL A 61 12.25 17.45 -39.77
N PHE A 62 12.40 18.60 -40.46
CA PHE A 62 11.53 18.94 -41.57
C PHE A 62 12.10 18.42 -42.91
N PRO A 63 11.30 17.75 -43.77
CA PRO A 63 9.85 17.54 -43.65
C PRO A 63 9.50 16.40 -42.69
N PHE A 64 8.52 16.63 -41.80
CA PHE A 64 8.07 15.64 -40.80
C PHE A 64 7.62 14.35 -41.47
N GLN A 65 8.41 13.29 -41.35
CA GLN A 65 8.09 11.95 -41.84
C GLN A 65 8.40 10.96 -40.72
N VAL A 66 7.37 10.63 -39.93
CA VAL A 66 7.49 9.62 -38.88
C VAL A 66 7.73 8.25 -39.50
N GLU A 67 8.87 7.63 -39.17
CA GLU A 67 9.29 6.30 -39.63
C GLU A 67 9.10 5.21 -38.57
N ALA A 68 8.97 5.60 -37.29
CA ALA A 68 8.69 4.70 -36.18
C ALA A 68 7.39 3.93 -36.39
N THR A 69 7.42 2.64 -36.07
CA THR A 69 6.28 1.74 -36.31
C THR A 69 5.83 1.00 -35.08
N GLN A 70 4.55 0.65 -35.06
CA GLN A 70 4.00 -0.36 -34.18
C GLN A 70 3.32 -1.47 -35.00
N THR A 71 3.71 -2.73 -34.76
CA THR A 71 3.17 -3.87 -35.51
C THR A 71 2.77 -4.98 -34.56
N TYR A 72 1.49 -5.36 -34.56
CA TYR A 72 1.03 -6.52 -33.81
C TYR A 72 1.47 -7.84 -34.47
N SER A 73 2.02 -8.75 -33.68
CA SER A 73 2.39 -10.10 -34.11
C SER A 73 1.58 -11.15 -33.35
N ALA A 74 0.65 -11.81 -34.07
CA ALA A 74 -0.14 -12.90 -33.52
C ALA A 74 0.69 -14.12 -33.11
N ALA A 75 1.88 -14.31 -33.72
CA ALA A 75 2.76 -15.43 -33.41
C ALA A 75 3.37 -15.35 -32.00
N VAL A 76 3.61 -14.13 -31.51
CA VAL A 76 4.16 -13.88 -30.17
C VAL A 76 3.17 -13.16 -29.24
N GLN A 77 1.94 -12.89 -29.72
CA GLN A 77 0.88 -12.19 -28.99
C GLN A 77 1.39 -10.90 -28.35
N ALA A 78 2.08 -10.09 -29.13
CA ALA A 78 2.74 -8.87 -28.67
C ALA A 78 2.79 -7.84 -29.80
N THR A 79 2.92 -6.57 -29.42
CA THR A 79 3.20 -5.48 -30.34
C THR A 79 4.69 -5.20 -30.38
N ILE A 80 5.22 -5.10 -31.58
CA ILE A 80 6.59 -4.67 -31.84
C ILE A 80 6.55 -3.16 -32.00
N LEU A 81 7.21 -2.42 -31.11
CA LEU A 81 7.52 -1.00 -31.30
C LEU A 81 8.95 -0.91 -31.84
N ASP A 82 9.13 -0.20 -32.95
CA ASP A 82 10.41 -0.03 -33.62
C ASP A 82 10.67 1.46 -33.86
N THR A 83 11.65 2.01 -33.16
CA THR A 83 12.14 3.40 -33.28
C THR A 83 13.53 3.47 -33.92
N MET A 84 14.07 2.36 -34.42
CA MET A 84 15.38 2.31 -35.09
C MET A 84 15.47 3.04 -36.43
N PRO A 85 14.41 3.21 -37.24
CA PRO A 85 14.52 3.87 -38.54
C PRO A 85 15.03 5.32 -38.46
N ASP A 86 14.54 6.09 -37.48
CA ASP A 86 14.96 7.48 -37.23
C ASP A 86 15.09 7.74 -35.73
N ILE A 87 16.20 8.34 -35.31
CA ILE A 87 16.49 8.61 -33.90
C ILE A 87 15.68 9.81 -33.40
N ASP A 88 15.26 10.69 -34.29
CA ASP A 88 14.53 11.90 -33.94
C ASP A 88 13.03 11.65 -33.72
N ASP A 89 12.53 10.42 -33.98
CA ASP A 89 11.10 10.09 -34.01
C ASP A 89 10.40 9.97 -32.66
N MET A 90 11.15 9.79 -31.56
CA MET A 90 10.64 9.79 -30.18
C MET A 90 9.22 9.20 -30.04
N ALA A 91 9.10 7.87 -30.09
CA ALA A 91 7.83 7.19 -30.22
C ALA A 91 7.51 6.26 -29.04
N GLY A 92 6.22 6.05 -28.79
CA GLY A 92 5.77 5.10 -27.79
C GLY A 92 4.31 5.23 -27.43
N TYR A 93 4.00 4.87 -26.19
CA TYR A 93 2.65 4.73 -25.70
C TYR A 93 2.43 5.58 -24.45
N GLY A 94 1.39 6.41 -24.48
CA GLY A 94 0.85 7.09 -23.30
C GLY A 94 -0.54 6.54 -22.94
N VAL A 95 -1.05 6.93 -21.79
CA VAL A 95 -2.42 6.61 -21.37
C VAL A 95 -3.15 7.91 -21.08
N ASP A 96 -4.40 8.02 -21.52
CA ASP A 96 -5.26 9.15 -21.16
C ASP A 96 -5.49 9.12 -19.64
N PRO A 97 -5.02 10.13 -18.88
CA PRO A 97 -5.12 10.13 -17.42
C PRO A 97 -6.56 10.14 -16.92
N THR A 98 -7.53 10.56 -17.76
CA THR A 98 -8.96 10.54 -17.41
C THR A 98 -9.58 9.14 -17.46
N THR A 99 -8.88 8.18 -18.07
CA THR A 99 -9.30 6.77 -18.16
C THR A 99 -8.66 5.88 -17.11
N MET A 100 -7.67 6.40 -16.37
CA MET A 100 -6.98 5.68 -15.30
C MET A 100 -7.59 5.98 -13.92
N PRO A 101 -7.48 5.05 -12.96
CA PRO A 101 -7.65 5.41 -11.56
C PRO A 101 -6.64 6.48 -11.14
N THR A 102 -6.92 7.20 -10.06
CA THR A 102 -5.97 8.16 -9.49
C THR A 102 -4.80 7.42 -8.83
N LEU A 103 -3.60 7.64 -9.34
CA LEU A 103 -2.34 7.10 -8.84
C LEU A 103 -1.92 7.86 -7.57
N THR A 104 -2.35 7.34 -6.41
CA THR A 104 -2.06 7.94 -5.11
C THR A 104 -0.94 7.16 -4.43
N ARG A 105 0.26 7.72 -4.39
CA ARG A 105 1.43 7.02 -3.83
C ARG A 105 1.30 6.68 -2.34
N GLN A 106 0.57 7.49 -1.56
CA GLN A 106 0.31 7.21 -0.15
C GLN A 106 -0.58 5.97 0.04
N ASN A 107 -1.47 5.69 -0.92
CA ASN A 107 -2.27 4.46 -0.94
C ASN A 107 -1.55 3.28 -1.62
N GLY A 108 -0.38 3.53 -2.19
CA GLY A 108 0.34 2.60 -3.05
C GLY A 108 -0.35 2.33 -4.39
N PHE A 109 0.41 2.04 -5.43
CA PHE A 109 -0.09 1.48 -6.68
C PHE A 109 1.00 0.67 -7.39
N GLN A 110 0.60 -0.14 -8.36
CA GLN A 110 1.51 -0.97 -9.14
C GLN A 110 1.25 -0.80 -10.64
N LEU A 111 2.33 -0.60 -11.41
CA LEU A 111 2.33 -0.77 -12.85
C LEU A 111 2.89 -2.16 -13.17
N HIS A 112 2.11 -2.96 -13.90
CA HIS A 112 2.51 -4.25 -14.42
C HIS A 112 2.77 -4.12 -15.92
N PHE A 113 3.91 -4.56 -16.40
CA PHE A 113 4.17 -4.60 -17.84
C PHE A 113 5.01 -5.82 -18.20
N THR A 114 4.70 -6.42 -19.34
CA THR A 114 5.47 -7.56 -19.85
C THR A 114 6.09 -7.15 -21.18
N MET A 115 7.42 -7.12 -21.22
CA MET A 115 8.14 -6.74 -22.43
C MET A 115 9.47 -7.46 -22.57
N ARG A 116 10.03 -7.34 -23.77
CA ARG A 116 11.38 -7.78 -24.11
C ARG A 116 12.06 -6.69 -24.93
N VAL A 117 13.29 -6.33 -24.58
CA VAL A 117 14.14 -5.51 -25.44
C VAL A 117 14.75 -6.42 -26.50
N VAL A 118 14.56 -6.10 -27.77
CA VAL A 118 15.13 -6.85 -28.89
C VAL A 118 16.47 -6.23 -29.27
N GLU A 119 16.46 -4.93 -29.49
CA GLU A 119 17.62 -4.14 -29.86
C GLU A 119 17.52 -2.77 -29.20
N GLU A 120 18.64 -2.23 -28.75
CA GLU A 120 18.71 -0.89 -28.19
C GLU A 120 20.05 -0.28 -28.60
N SER A 121 20.01 1.00 -28.95
CA SER A 121 21.17 1.77 -29.36
C SER A 121 21.08 3.14 -28.73
N HIS A 122 22.17 3.62 -28.12
CA HIS A 122 22.24 4.94 -27.54
C HIS A 122 23.62 5.56 -27.75
N VAL A 123 23.67 6.89 -27.84
CA VAL A 123 24.93 7.65 -27.87
C VAL A 123 25.20 8.40 -26.58
N SER A 124 24.16 8.58 -25.75
CA SER A 124 24.24 9.25 -24.45
C SER A 124 24.28 8.21 -23.32
N PRO A 125 25.11 8.40 -22.28
CA PRO A 125 25.10 7.54 -21.10
C PRO A 125 23.89 7.79 -20.17
N HIS A 126 22.96 8.64 -20.58
CA HIS A 126 21.83 9.11 -19.79
C HIS A 126 20.50 8.99 -20.53
N ARG A 127 20.44 8.24 -21.62
CA ARG A 127 19.24 8.07 -22.42
C ARG A 127 19.11 6.63 -22.90
N ALA A 128 17.89 6.14 -22.94
CA ALA A 128 17.56 4.82 -23.44
C ALA A 128 16.49 4.92 -24.51
N GLY A 129 16.54 3.99 -25.46
CA GLY A 129 15.54 3.89 -26.52
C GLY A 129 14.17 3.46 -26.02
N ILE A 130 14.05 2.98 -24.78
CA ILE A 130 12.76 2.78 -24.10
C ILE A 130 12.85 3.17 -22.63
N ASN A 131 11.88 3.95 -22.20
CA ASN A 131 11.69 4.35 -20.82
C ASN A 131 10.27 4.00 -20.37
N VAL A 132 10.13 3.64 -19.11
CA VAL A 132 8.85 3.46 -18.41
C VAL A 132 8.75 4.59 -17.39
N THR A 133 7.85 5.53 -17.64
CA THR A 133 7.66 6.71 -16.79
C THR A 133 6.31 6.63 -16.10
N VAL A 134 6.32 6.78 -14.78
CA VAL A 134 5.10 6.82 -13.96
C VAL A 134 5.15 8.00 -13.01
N ILE A 135 4.08 8.79 -13.00
CA ILE A 135 3.95 10.00 -12.15
C ILE A 135 2.60 9.94 -11.43
N SER A 136 2.66 10.03 -10.11
CA SER A 136 1.49 10.09 -9.25
C SER A 136 0.68 11.38 -9.44
N ALA A 137 -0.52 11.41 -8.88
CA ALA A 137 -1.38 12.59 -8.93
C ALA A 137 -0.76 13.83 -8.27
N ASP A 138 0.18 13.66 -7.34
CA ASP A 138 0.91 14.73 -6.65
C ASP A 138 2.29 15.04 -7.27
N LEU A 139 2.54 14.62 -8.52
CA LEU A 139 3.76 14.90 -9.30
C LEU A 139 5.04 14.28 -8.72
N TRP A 140 4.91 13.21 -7.95
CA TRP A 140 6.05 12.37 -7.58
C TRP A 140 6.12 11.19 -8.53
N GLY A 141 7.31 10.84 -8.99
CA GLY A 141 7.40 9.82 -10.02
C GLY A 141 8.77 9.20 -10.16
N ILE A 142 8.86 8.32 -11.15
CA ILE A 142 10.11 7.70 -11.55
C ILE A 142 10.07 7.45 -13.06
N GLU A 143 11.24 7.55 -13.68
CA GLU A 143 11.47 7.10 -15.04
C GLU A 143 12.54 6.01 -15.01
N LEU A 144 12.20 4.85 -15.55
CA LEU A 144 13.08 3.69 -15.64
C LEU A 144 13.47 3.46 -17.09
N ALA A 145 14.76 3.46 -17.34
CA ALA A 145 15.37 3.24 -18.63
C ALA A 145 15.81 1.78 -18.78
N PHE A 146 15.60 1.20 -19.96
CA PHE A 146 15.96 -0.19 -20.25
C PHE A 146 16.95 -0.23 -21.41
N TRP A 147 18.19 -0.61 -21.10
CA TRP A 147 19.22 -0.94 -22.07
C TRP A 147 19.30 -2.45 -22.27
N GLN A 148 20.08 -2.87 -23.27
CA GLN A 148 20.54 -4.25 -23.32
C GLN A 148 21.46 -4.52 -22.12
N ASN A 149 21.05 -5.45 -21.25
CA ASN A 149 21.79 -5.91 -20.06
C ASN A 149 21.81 -4.96 -18.85
N GLU A 150 21.03 -3.87 -18.86
CA GLU A 150 20.94 -2.97 -17.71
C GLU A 150 19.56 -2.31 -17.65
N ILE A 151 19.06 -2.16 -16.43
CA ILE A 151 17.86 -1.37 -16.12
C ILE A 151 18.27 -0.34 -15.08
N TRP A 152 17.87 0.92 -15.28
CA TRP A 152 18.27 1.99 -14.40
C TRP A 152 17.21 3.07 -14.25
N ALA A 153 17.31 3.84 -13.18
CA ALA A 153 16.41 4.94 -12.88
C ALA A 153 17.04 6.28 -13.22
N GLN A 154 16.23 7.15 -13.81
CA GLN A 154 16.63 8.51 -14.11
C GLN A 154 16.60 9.38 -12.85
N GLU A 155 17.63 10.20 -12.67
CA GLU A 155 17.63 11.24 -11.66
C GLU A 155 16.74 12.41 -12.10
N GLY A 156 15.92 12.90 -11.17
CA GLY A 156 15.19 14.17 -11.36
C GLY A 156 16.17 15.35 -11.49
N GLY A 157 17.29 15.31 -10.74
CA GLY A 157 18.39 16.26 -10.77
C GLY A 157 18.03 17.70 -10.37
N ASP A 158 19.04 18.50 -10.01
CA ASP A 158 18.96 19.96 -10.03
C ASP A 158 19.65 20.47 -11.32
N PRO A 159 19.17 21.55 -11.95
CA PRO A 159 19.89 22.16 -13.06
C PRO A 159 21.36 22.45 -12.70
N PRO A 160 22.34 22.09 -13.55
CA PRO A 160 22.18 21.75 -14.97
C PRO A 160 22.13 20.25 -15.30
N ALA A 161 22.19 19.35 -14.32
CA ALA A 161 22.28 17.89 -14.55
C ALA A 161 20.92 17.22 -14.37
N LEU A 162 19.96 17.60 -15.22
CA LEU A 162 18.65 16.95 -15.26
C LEU A 162 18.74 15.64 -16.05
N PHE A 163 17.94 14.66 -15.64
CA PHE A 163 17.75 13.40 -16.37
C PHE A 163 19.05 12.62 -16.54
N THR A 164 19.82 12.44 -15.47
CA THR A 164 21.05 11.64 -15.52
C THR A 164 20.81 10.22 -15.06
N HIS A 165 21.70 9.32 -15.46
CA HIS A 165 21.66 7.92 -15.04
C HIS A 165 22.06 7.80 -13.56
N ALA A 166 21.13 7.37 -12.70
CA ALA A 166 21.33 7.24 -11.26
C ALA A 166 21.52 5.78 -10.83
N GLU A 167 20.58 5.22 -10.05
CA GLU A 167 20.63 3.84 -9.59
C GLU A 167 20.29 2.86 -10.72
N GLY A 168 21.05 1.77 -10.83
CA GLY A 168 20.88 0.77 -11.88
C GLY A 168 21.24 -0.65 -11.44
N VAL A 169 20.81 -1.61 -12.24
CA VAL A 169 21.06 -3.04 -12.05
C VAL A 169 21.40 -3.70 -13.38
N ALA A 170 22.48 -4.49 -13.38
CA ALA A 170 22.78 -5.36 -14.51
C ALA A 170 21.70 -6.44 -14.63
N TYR A 171 20.98 -6.46 -15.75
CA TYR A 171 19.83 -7.33 -15.98
C TYR A 171 19.65 -7.63 -17.47
N ASP A 172 19.66 -8.90 -17.87
CA ASP A 172 19.47 -9.28 -19.28
C ASP A 172 18.01 -9.06 -19.71
N THR A 173 17.78 -7.91 -20.34
CA THR A 173 16.49 -7.47 -20.91
C THR A 173 16.15 -8.16 -22.24
N THR A 174 17.05 -8.99 -22.78
CA THR A 174 16.96 -9.54 -24.14
C THR A 174 16.62 -11.03 -24.19
N ALA A 175 16.75 -11.75 -23.07
CA ALA A 175 16.60 -13.20 -23.00
C ALA A 175 15.24 -13.70 -23.51
N ASP A 176 14.15 -13.27 -22.87
CA ASP A 176 12.77 -13.63 -23.19
C ASP A 176 11.82 -12.49 -22.75
N PHE A 177 10.50 -12.68 -22.86
CA PHE A 177 9.56 -11.77 -22.21
C PHE A 177 9.70 -11.83 -20.69
N VAL A 178 9.87 -10.67 -20.07
CA VAL A 178 9.99 -10.52 -18.63
C VAL A 178 8.74 -9.81 -18.12
N ALA A 179 8.12 -10.36 -17.07
CA ALA A 179 7.00 -9.72 -16.38
C ALA A 179 7.56 -8.78 -15.30
N TYR A 180 7.50 -7.49 -15.56
CA TYR A 180 7.90 -6.46 -14.62
C TYR A 180 6.72 -5.98 -13.78
N GLU A 181 7.01 -5.72 -12.52
CA GLU A 181 6.10 -5.05 -11.59
C GLU A 181 6.84 -3.87 -10.96
N LEU A 182 6.35 -2.67 -11.23
CA LEU A 182 6.81 -1.43 -10.61
C LEU A 182 5.81 -1.03 -9.52
N GLU A 183 6.18 -1.27 -8.27
CA GLU A 183 5.45 -0.83 -7.08
C GLU A 183 5.86 0.59 -6.71
N ILE A 184 4.89 1.44 -6.44
CA ILE A 184 5.06 2.79 -5.91
C ILE A 184 4.30 2.87 -4.59
N ILE A 185 4.97 3.24 -3.51
CA ILE A 185 4.33 3.47 -2.22
C ILE A 185 5.12 4.51 -1.41
N GLU A 186 4.42 5.49 -0.86
CA GLU A 186 5.01 6.68 -0.24
C GLU A 186 6.00 7.36 -1.19
N ASP A 187 7.26 7.55 -0.77
CA ASP A 187 8.35 8.17 -1.55
C ASP A 187 9.27 7.12 -2.20
N ILE A 188 8.84 5.86 -2.34
CA ILE A 188 9.69 4.74 -2.77
C ILE A 188 9.10 4.05 -4.00
N TYR A 189 9.99 3.66 -4.92
CA TYR A 189 9.67 2.68 -5.95
C TYR A 189 10.40 1.35 -5.72
N ARG A 190 9.79 0.25 -6.19
CA ARG A 190 10.43 -1.07 -6.27
C ARG A 190 10.07 -1.72 -7.60
N LEU A 191 11.08 -2.10 -8.36
CA LEU A 191 10.94 -2.88 -9.57
C LEU A 191 11.27 -4.34 -9.29
N SER A 192 10.36 -5.22 -9.67
CA SER A 192 10.56 -6.66 -9.71
C SER A 192 10.50 -7.18 -11.14
N ALA A 193 11.23 -8.25 -11.42
CA ALA A 193 11.18 -8.99 -12.68
C ALA A 193 10.89 -10.46 -12.39
N ASP A 194 9.83 -11.00 -12.99
CA ASP A 194 9.30 -12.34 -12.76
C ASP A 194 9.10 -12.65 -11.26
N GLY A 195 8.63 -11.65 -10.51
CA GLY A 195 8.39 -11.71 -9.07
C GLY A 195 9.63 -11.59 -8.19
N VAL A 196 10.81 -11.37 -8.77
CA VAL A 196 12.07 -11.16 -8.03
C VAL A 196 12.40 -9.66 -7.99
N PRO A 197 12.56 -9.04 -6.80
CA PRO A 197 12.99 -7.64 -6.71
C PRO A 197 14.39 -7.45 -7.33
N ILE A 198 14.53 -6.46 -8.22
CA ILE A 198 15.79 -6.18 -8.94
C ILE A 198 16.31 -4.76 -8.74
N LEU A 199 15.44 -3.78 -8.50
CA LEU A 199 15.83 -2.39 -8.32
C LEU A 199 14.86 -1.67 -7.38
N SER A 200 15.36 -0.74 -6.58
CA SER A 200 14.53 0.10 -5.71
C SER A 200 15.25 1.39 -5.38
N GLY A 201 14.50 2.45 -5.17
CA GLY A 201 15.06 3.76 -4.84
C GLY A 201 13.98 4.77 -4.45
N PRO A 202 14.37 6.01 -4.18
CA PRO A 202 13.43 7.08 -3.89
C PRO A 202 12.74 7.55 -5.18
N LEU A 203 11.48 7.99 -5.06
CA LEU A 203 10.80 8.75 -6.10
C LEU A 203 11.44 10.14 -6.26
N ARG A 204 11.13 10.79 -7.38
CA ARG A 204 11.55 12.16 -7.71
C ARG A 204 10.36 13.11 -7.57
N ASP A 205 10.60 14.30 -7.05
CA ASP A 205 9.62 15.38 -6.94
C ASP A 205 9.68 16.25 -8.21
N TYR A 206 8.62 16.23 -9.03
CA TYR A 206 8.52 17.03 -10.24
C TYR A 206 7.69 18.31 -10.06
N THR A 207 7.27 18.66 -8.84
CA THR A 207 6.39 19.82 -8.59
C THR A 207 7.00 21.18 -8.92
N ALA A 208 8.33 21.33 -8.82
CA ALA A 208 9.04 22.59 -9.01
C ALA A 208 9.66 22.76 -10.40
N TRP A 209 9.38 21.84 -11.33
CA TRP A 209 10.04 21.81 -12.63
C TRP A 209 9.42 22.85 -13.59
N GLU A 210 10.27 23.59 -14.31
CA GLU A 210 9.87 24.52 -15.39
C GLU A 210 10.53 24.06 -16.71
N PRO A 211 9.82 24.08 -17.85
CA PRO A 211 10.38 23.54 -19.08
C PRO A 211 11.52 24.41 -19.61
N PRO A 212 12.62 23.80 -20.10
CA PRO A 212 13.67 24.55 -20.80
C PRO A 212 13.15 25.21 -22.08
N LEU A 213 12.03 24.72 -22.64
CA LEU A 213 11.32 25.30 -23.79
C LEU A 213 9.81 25.40 -23.48
N PRO A 214 9.26 26.59 -23.16
CA PRO A 214 7.86 26.78 -22.72
C PRO A 214 6.77 26.36 -23.72
N GLN A 215 7.16 25.99 -24.94
CA GLN A 215 6.26 25.69 -26.05
C GLN A 215 5.97 24.19 -26.24
N PHE A 216 6.64 23.32 -25.47
CA PHE A 216 6.37 21.89 -25.46
C PHE A 216 5.87 21.49 -24.06
N PRO A 217 4.68 20.86 -23.95
CA PRO A 217 4.22 20.34 -22.68
C PRO A 217 5.18 19.23 -22.25
N ASP A 218 5.76 19.38 -21.07
CA ASP A 218 6.67 18.40 -20.53
C ASP A 218 5.90 17.28 -19.84
N PRO A 219 6.21 16.00 -20.13
CA PRO A 219 5.53 14.89 -19.48
C PRO A 219 5.68 14.91 -17.96
N TYR A 220 6.75 15.48 -17.40
CA TYR A 220 6.96 15.46 -15.94
C TYR A 220 6.02 16.40 -15.15
N GLU A 221 5.35 17.32 -15.84
CA GLU A 221 4.31 18.18 -15.25
C GLU A 221 2.91 17.55 -15.32
N GLN A 222 2.77 16.38 -15.94
CA GLN A 222 1.47 15.71 -16.08
C GLN A 222 1.19 14.82 -14.87
N PRO A 223 0.23 15.18 -14.00
CA PRO A 223 -0.17 14.30 -12.93
C PRO A 223 -0.84 13.05 -13.51
N ASN A 224 -0.72 11.93 -12.80
CA ASN A 224 -1.37 10.68 -13.19
C ASN A 224 -0.86 10.12 -14.53
N LEU A 225 0.44 10.22 -14.79
CA LEU A 225 1.06 9.77 -16.04
C LEU A 225 1.48 8.30 -15.95
N VAL A 226 1.21 7.55 -17.02
CA VAL A 226 1.87 6.28 -17.35
C VAL A 226 2.29 6.36 -18.81
N ALA A 227 3.59 6.18 -19.08
CA ALA A 227 4.14 6.17 -20.43
C ALA A 227 5.19 5.08 -20.60
N LEU A 228 5.22 4.45 -21.77
CA LEU A 228 6.23 3.51 -22.23
C LEU A 228 6.73 4.00 -23.58
N SER A 229 7.88 4.68 -23.62
CA SER A 229 8.29 5.44 -24.81
C SER A 229 9.80 5.62 -24.95
N ASP A 230 10.23 5.66 -26.21
CA ASP A 230 11.43 6.38 -26.61
C ASP A 230 11.14 7.89 -26.52
N ASN A 231 11.87 8.60 -25.69
CA ASN A 231 11.65 10.02 -25.42
C ASN A 231 12.89 10.87 -25.74
N THR A 232 13.78 10.41 -26.62
CA THR A 232 15.03 11.12 -26.89
C THR A 232 15.58 10.97 -28.31
N SER A 233 16.11 12.06 -28.85
CA SER A 233 16.92 12.04 -30.08
C SER A 233 18.34 11.51 -29.92
N SER A 234 18.59 10.66 -28.93
CA SER A 234 19.93 10.12 -28.65
C SER A 234 19.94 8.63 -28.28
N ALA A 235 18.79 7.97 -28.41
CA ALA A 235 18.65 6.54 -28.28
C ALA A 235 17.50 6.03 -29.15
N GLN A 236 17.47 4.72 -29.41
CA GLN A 236 16.47 4.03 -30.23
C GLN A 236 16.30 2.59 -29.74
N THR A 237 15.15 1.99 -29.99
CA THR A 237 14.85 0.62 -29.55
C THR A 237 14.01 -0.15 -30.56
N ILE A 238 14.10 -1.47 -30.46
CA ILE A 238 13.02 -2.38 -30.81
C ILE A 238 12.61 -3.09 -29.53
N ILE A 239 11.33 -2.99 -29.15
CA ILE A 239 10.76 -3.78 -28.06
C ILE A 239 9.61 -4.65 -28.54
N TRP A 240 9.38 -5.76 -27.84
CA TRP A 240 8.13 -6.49 -27.90
C TRP A 240 7.35 -6.24 -26.61
N LEU A 241 6.22 -5.56 -26.71
CA LEU A 241 5.32 -5.29 -25.60
C LEU A 241 4.15 -6.28 -25.65
N ARG A 242 3.88 -6.97 -24.53
CA ARG A 242 2.83 -7.99 -24.44
C ARG A 242 1.71 -7.62 -23.48
N TYR A 243 2.00 -6.89 -22.41
CA TYR A 243 1.01 -6.55 -21.41
C TYR A 243 1.35 -5.22 -20.74
N VAL A 244 0.32 -4.43 -20.42
CA VAL A 244 0.40 -3.25 -19.53
C VAL A 244 -0.89 -3.22 -18.70
N GLY A 245 -0.77 -3.06 -17.39
CA GLY A 245 -1.90 -2.92 -16.48
C GLY A 245 -1.53 -2.13 -15.23
N VAL A 246 -2.52 -1.48 -14.61
CA VAL A 246 -2.34 -0.68 -13.41
C VAL A 246 -3.25 -1.19 -12.31
N THR A 247 -2.67 -1.47 -11.16
CA THR A 247 -3.40 -1.82 -9.94
C THR A 247 -3.27 -0.65 -8.96
N PRO A 248 -4.33 0.15 -8.76
CA PRO A 248 -4.28 1.25 -7.79
C PRO A 248 -4.43 0.71 -6.37
N ASP A 249 -4.13 1.56 -5.39
CA ASP A 249 -4.57 1.40 -4.02
C ASP A 249 -4.10 0.07 -3.39
N THR A 250 -2.82 -0.27 -3.57
CA THR A 250 -2.27 -1.58 -3.22
C THR A 250 -1.83 -1.70 -1.77
N ALA A 251 -1.66 -0.60 -1.03
CA ALA A 251 -1.25 -0.60 0.37
C ALA A 251 -2.30 -1.31 1.27
N PRO A 252 -1.86 -2.00 2.34
CA PRO A 252 -2.78 -2.65 3.28
C PRO A 252 -3.66 -1.62 3.98
N PHE A 253 -4.88 -2.01 4.35
CA PHE A 253 -5.70 -1.23 5.28
C PHE A 253 -5.26 -1.49 6.71
N VAL A 254 -5.32 -0.46 7.56
CA VAL A 254 -5.23 -0.59 9.01
C VAL A 254 -6.62 -0.31 9.59
N ASP A 255 -7.18 -1.30 10.29
CA ASP A 255 -8.52 -1.26 10.90
C ASP A 255 -8.45 -1.41 12.41
N ILE A 256 -9.20 -0.60 13.15
CA ILE A 256 -9.55 -0.87 14.56
C ILE A 256 -10.79 -1.77 14.61
N GLU A 257 -10.70 -2.87 15.35
CA GLU A 257 -11.84 -3.77 15.59
C GLU A 257 -12.01 -4.12 17.08
N PRO A 258 -13.27 -4.18 17.57
CA PRO A 258 -14.50 -3.72 16.90
C PRO A 258 -14.62 -2.19 16.84
N ALA A 259 -15.50 -1.67 15.97
CA ALA A 259 -15.83 -0.24 15.87
C ALA A 259 -16.52 0.32 17.13
N SER A 260 -17.11 -0.55 17.95
CA SER A 260 -17.58 -0.19 19.29
C SER A 260 -17.32 -1.32 20.28
N LEU A 261 -16.93 -0.94 21.49
CA LEU A 261 -16.66 -1.84 22.59
C LEU A 261 -17.36 -1.34 23.85
N MET A 262 -18.10 -2.21 24.51
CA MET A 262 -18.74 -1.92 25.79
C MET A 262 -18.05 -2.73 26.89
N VAL A 263 -17.66 -2.06 27.97
CA VAL A 263 -16.95 -2.66 29.11
C VAL A 263 -17.53 -2.16 30.43
N SER A 264 -17.43 -2.95 31.50
CA SER A 264 -17.71 -2.46 32.86
C SER A 264 -16.54 -1.62 33.37
N GLU A 265 -16.79 -0.63 34.22
CA GLU A 265 -15.72 0.15 34.88
C GLU A 265 -14.77 -0.73 35.71
N THR A 266 -15.23 -1.88 36.21
CA THR A 266 -14.42 -2.85 36.96
C THR A 266 -13.52 -3.74 36.10
N VAL A 267 -13.57 -3.63 34.77
CA VAL A 267 -12.79 -4.49 33.85
C VAL A 267 -11.27 -4.29 34.00
N GLY A 268 -10.86 -3.12 34.51
CA GLY A 268 -9.47 -2.69 34.65
C GLY A 268 -8.79 -2.31 33.34
N THR A 269 -9.07 -2.99 32.22
CA THR A 269 -8.52 -2.65 30.90
C THR A 269 -9.49 -2.98 29.77
N ALA A 270 -9.75 -2.00 28.90
CA ALA A 270 -10.39 -2.20 27.61
C ALA A 270 -9.31 -2.52 26.56
N VAL A 271 -9.52 -3.58 25.76
CA VAL A 271 -8.55 -4.01 24.74
C VAL A 271 -9.21 -3.94 23.36
N LEU A 272 -8.59 -3.19 22.46
CA LEU A 272 -8.96 -3.14 21.05
C LEU A 272 -7.85 -3.76 20.20
N ASN A 273 -8.24 -4.44 19.13
CA ASN A 273 -7.30 -4.96 18.14
C ASN A 273 -7.19 -3.96 16.99
N VAL A 274 -5.97 -3.80 16.49
CA VAL A 274 -5.68 -3.07 15.26
C VAL A 274 -5.07 -4.07 14.29
N GLN A 275 -5.62 -4.19 13.09
CA GLN A 275 -5.28 -5.23 12.13
C GLN A 275 -4.96 -4.67 10.75
N LEU A 276 -4.06 -5.36 10.05
CA LEU A 276 -3.79 -5.12 8.64
C LEU A 276 -4.70 -6.00 7.77
N SER A 277 -5.18 -5.48 6.64
CA SER A 277 -5.97 -6.27 5.68
C SER A 277 -5.21 -7.47 5.10
N TYR A 278 -3.88 -7.40 5.08
CA TYR A 278 -2.98 -8.52 4.79
C TYR A 278 -1.64 -8.33 5.49
N THR A 279 -0.88 -9.42 5.61
CA THR A 279 0.47 -9.38 6.22
C THR A 279 1.46 -8.70 5.28
N ALA A 280 2.06 -7.60 5.73
CA ALA A 280 3.12 -6.91 4.98
C ALA A 280 4.49 -7.58 5.21
N THR A 281 5.35 -7.54 4.19
CA THR A 281 6.76 -7.98 4.26
C THR A 281 7.70 -6.85 4.72
N PHE A 282 7.13 -5.69 5.04
CA PHE A 282 7.80 -4.48 5.51
C PHE A 282 7.12 -3.99 6.79
N THR A 283 7.76 -3.04 7.48
CA THR A 283 7.20 -2.42 8.67
C THR A 283 6.10 -1.43 8.31
N VAL A 284 4.94 -1.54 8.95
CA VAL A 284 3.85 -0.55 8.89
C VAL A 284 3.76 0.13 10.25
N THR A 285 3.57 1.45 10.28
CA THR A 285 3.27 2.18 11.52
C THR A 285 1.96 2.92 11.42
N VAL A 286 1.29 3.15 12.54
CA VAL A 286 0.12 4.02 12.63
C VAL A 286 0.14 4.77 13.96
N GLY A 287 -0.16 6.06 13.97
CA GLY A 287 -0.39 6.82 15.20
C GLY A 287 -1.69 6.37 15.87
N TYR A 288 -1.78 6.47 17.19
CA TYR A 288 -3.02 6.26 17.93
C TYR A 288 -3.14 7.25 19.09
N GLU A 289 -4.38 7.61 19.44
CA GLU A 289 -4.70 8.39 20.63
C GLU A 289 -6.12 8.12 21.13
N THR A 290 -6.34 8.30 22.43
CA THR A 290 -7.69 8.36 23.00
C THR A 290 -8.21 9.79 23.01
N VAL A 291 -9.43 9.99 22.51
CA VAL A 291 -10.14 11.27 22.49
C VAL A 291 -11.34 11.19 23.42
N ALA A 292 -11.44 12.15 24.34
CA ALA A 292 -12.54 12.21 25.31
C ALA A 292 -13.91 12.40 24.61
N GLY A 293 -14.89 11.63 25.08
CA GLY A 293 -16.32 11.84 24.78
C GLY A 293 -17.00 12.41 26.01
N THR A 294 -17.96 11.67 26.57
CA THR A 294 -18.54 11.97 27.89
C THR A 294 -17.66 11.49 29.05
N ALA A 295 -16.79 10.51 28.83
CA ALA A 295 -15.81 10.03 29.80
C ALA A 295 -14.67 11.03 29.99
N VAL A 296 -14.30 11.28 31.25
CA VAL A 296 -13.30 12.24 31.70
C VAL A 296 -11.93 11.56 31.85
N PRO A 297 -10.90 11.98 31.09
CA PRO A 297 -9.55 11.45 31.23
C PRO A 297 -8.99 11.63 32.65
N GLY A 298 -8.39 10.59 33.20
CA GLY A 298 -7.85 10.55 34.55
C GLY A 298 -8.89 10.32 35.66
N ILE A 299 -10.18 10.27 35.31
CA ILE A 299 -11.28 9.89 36.21
C ILE A 299 -11.88 8.56 35.77
N ASP A 300 -12.31 8.46 34.51
CA ASP A 300 -13.00 7.26 33.98
C ASP A 300 -12.03 6.32 33.24
N TYR A 301 -10.96 6.87 32.67
CA TYR A 301 -9.91 6.08 31.98
C TYR A 301 -8.56 6.79 31.99
N THR A 302 -7.46 6.06 31.79
CA THR A 302 -6.14 6.66 31.58
C THR A 302 -5.92 6.91 30.08
N PRO A 303 -5.73 8.16 29.63
CA PRO A 303 -5.51 8.43 28.22
C PRO A 303 -4.20 7.82 27.72
N ILE A 304 -4.25 7.26 26.51
CA ILE A 304 -3.08 6.70 25.83
C ILE A 304 -2.88 7.37 24.48
N SER A 305 -1.64 7.54 24.07
CA SER A 305 -1.27 7.91 22.70
C SER A 305 0.11 7.36 22.36
N GLY A 306 0.41 7.25 21.07
CA GLY A 306 1.71 6.78 20.60
C GLY A 306 1.70 6.34 19.15
N THR A 307 2.69 5.53 18.81
CA THR A 307 2.83 4.91 17.49
C THR A 307 2.77 3.40 17.64
N LEU A 308 1.82 2.77 16.97
CA LEU A 308 1.69 1.33 16.87
C LEU A 308 2.52 0.84 15.68
N THR A 309 3.38 -0.15 15.91
CA THR A 309 4.28 -0.69 14.88
C THR A 309 3.93 -2.14 14.58
N PHE A 310 3.69 -2.44 13.31
CA PHE A 310 3.55 -3.80 12.78
C PHE A 310 4.89 -4.20 12.15
N PRO A 311 5.69 -5.06 12.80
CA PRO A 311 6.91 -5.55 12.18
C PRO A 311 6.57 -6.43 10.95
N PRO A 312 7.52 -6.66 10.03
CA PRO A 312 7.33 -7.57 8.91
C PRO A 312 6.78 -8.93 9.38
N GLY A 313 5.72 -9.41 8.73
CA GLY A 313 5.07 -10.67 9.09
C GLY A 313 3.98 -10.56 10.16
N ALA A 314 3.80 -9.40 10.82
CA ALA A 314 2.70 -9.18 11.75
C ALA A 314 1.46 -8.65 11.03
N ALA A 315 0.29 -9.21 11.35
CA ALA A 315 -1.00 -8.78 10.79
C ALA A 315 -1.90 -8.08 11.81
N SER A 316 -1.57 -8.14 13.10
CA SER A 316 -2.41 -7.60 14.17
C SER A 316 -1.56 -7.13 15.35
N GLN A 317 -2.01 -6.09 16.02
CA GLN A 317 -1.52 -5.61 17.30
C GLN A 317 -2.70 -5.27 18.21
N SER A 318 -2.47 -5.18 19.52
CA SER A 318 -3.51 -4.82 20.48
C SER A 318 -3.15 -3.55 21.24
N LEU A 319 -4.15 -2.71 21.50
CA LEU A 319 -4.04 -1.51 22.32
C LEU A 319 -4.86 -1.72 23.60
N ALA A 320 -4.18 -1.55 24.74
CA ALA A 320 -4.74 -1.73 26.08
C ALA A 320 -4.94 -0.37 26.74
N ILE A 321 -6.19 -0.01 27.02
CA ILE A 321 -6.58 1.26 27.63
C ILE A 321 -7.01 0.99 29.07
N PRO A 322 -6.32 1.54 30.08
CA PRO A 322 -6.71 1.37 31.48
C PRO A 322 -8.06 2.04 31.76
N ILE A 323 -9.00 1.28 32.31
CA ILE A 323 -10.29 1.77 32.78
C ILE A 323 -10.19 1.99 34.29
N LEU A 324 -10.73 3.12 34.76
CA LEU A 324 -10.64 3.53 36.16
C LEU A 324 -12.01 3.34 36.80
N ASP A 325 -12.05 2.47 37.80
CA ASP A 325 -13.21 2.16 38.62
C ASP A 325 -13.36 3.19 39.75
N ASN A 326 -14.59 3.64 40.03
CA ASN A 326 -14.86 4.58 41.10
C ASN A 326 -16.04 4.16 42.00
N THR A 327 -16.69 5.09 42.69
CA THR A 327 -17.79 4.77 43.64
C THR A 327 -18.98 5.73 43.51
N LEU A 328 -19.04 6.47 42.40
CA LEU A 328 -20.05 7.48 42.14
C LEU A 328 -21.04 6.89 41.14
N ASP A 329 -22.32 6.87 41.51
CA ASP A 329 -23.43 6.55 40.58
C ASP A 329 -23.49 7.59 39.46
N GLU A 330 -23.01 7.20 38.28
CA GLU A 330 -22.93 8.01 37.07
C GLU A 330 -23.65 7.31 35.90
N PRO A 331 -24.12 8.06 34.89
CA PRO A 331 -24.58 7.41 33.65
C PRO A 331 -23.39 6.80 32.90
N ASP A 332 -23.62 5.74 32.12
CA ASP A 332 -22.63 5.20 31.17
C ASP A 332 -21.93 6.33 30.39
N ARG A 333 -20.60 6.24 30.33
CA ARG A 333 -19.75 7.24 29.66
C ARG A 333 -18.95 6.64 28.53
N ASP A 334 -18.54 7.47 27.60
CA ASP A 334 -17.82 7.04 26.41
C ASP A 334 -16.60 7.90 26.09
N PHE A 335 -15.62 7.27 25.45
CA PHE A 335 -14.50 7.92 24.78
C PHE A 335 -14.20 7.17 23.49
N THR A 336 -13.34 7.72 22.64
CA THR A 336 -12.93 7.07 21.39
C THR A 336 -11.44 6.79 21.37
N LEU A 337 -11.06 5.68 20.75
CA LEU A 337 -9.69 5.44 20.28
C LEU A 337 -9.65 5.76 18.79
N THR A 338 -8.73 6.60 18.36
CA THR A 338 -8.49 6.91 16.95
C THR A 338 -7.11 6.42 16.53
N ILE A 339 -7.00 6.03 15.25
CA ILE A 339 -5.72 5.82 14.57
C ILE A 339 -5.56 6.82 13.43
N ALA A 340 -4.33 7.28 13.20
CA ALA A 340 -4.00 8.31 12.22
C ALA A 340 -2.60 8.12 11.65
N ASP A 341 -2.28 8.86 10.59
CA ASP A 341 -0.93 8.94 9.99
C ASP A 341 -0.26 7.57 9.77
N PRO A 342 -0.91 6.64 9.02
CA PRO A 342 -0.27 5.38 8.68
C PRO A 342 0.95 5.63 7.78
N THR A 343 1.95 4.76 7.88
CA THR A 343 3.05 4.67 6.90
C THR A 343 2.98 3.35 6.18
N PHE A 344 3.13 3.37 4.85
CA PHE A 344 3.02 2.19 3.99
C PHE A 344 1.69 1.44 4.14
N ALA A 345 0.63 2.15 4.51
CA ALA A 345 -0.71 1.63 4.70
C ALA A 345 -1.73 2.75 4.56
N ARG A 346 -3.00 2.38 4.41
CA ARG A 346 -4.13 3.31 4.39
C ARG A 346 -5.09 3.02 5.52
N LEU A 347 -5.83 4.02 5.97
CA LEU A 347 -6.82 3.83 7.03
C LEU A 347 -8.08 3.17 6.47
N GLY A 348 -8.58 2.16 7.17
CA GLY A 348 -9.96 1.67 7.03
C GLY A 348 -10.83 2.23 8.17
N GLN A 349 -11.28 1.36 9.08
CA GLN A 349 -11.96 1.74 10.33
C GLN A 349 -10.98 2.43 11.27
N SER A 350 -10.92 3.76 11.21
CA SER A 350 -9.92 4.56 11.93
C SER A 350 -10.32 4.99 13.35
N SER A 351 -11.50 4.61 13.82
CA SER A 351 -11.96 4.92 15.17
C SER A 351 -12.79 3.81 15.77
N ALA A 352 -12.74 3.69 17.09
CA ALA A 352 -13.63 2.86 17.87
C ALA A 352 -14.17 3.62 19.08
N THR A 353 -15.46 3.49 19.36
CA THR A 353 -16.08 4.03 20.57
C THR A 353 -16.03 3.01 21.70
N ILE A 354 -15.46 3.40 22.84
CA ILE A 354 -15.46 2.62 24.06
C ILE A 354 -16.51 3.21 25.00
N THR A 355 -17.50 2.41 25.37
CA THR A 355 -18.50 2.75 26.40
C THR A 355 -18.15 2.04 27.70
N ILE A 356 -17.97 2.81 28.76
CA ILE A 356 -17.77 2.36 30.14
C ILE A 356 -19.15 2.30 30.79
N GLN A 357 -19.54 1.12 31.23
CA GLN A 357 -20.78 0.88 31.98
C GLN A 357 -20.51 1.07 33.46
N ASP A 358 -21.33 1.94 34.05
CA ASP A 358 -21.34 2.19 35.49
C ASP A 358 -21.92 0.98 36.23
N ASP A 359 -21.31 0.57 37.34
CA ASP A 359 -21.81 -0.50 38.20
C ASP A 359 -22.12 -0.05 39.64
N ASP A 360 -22.12 1.26 39.87
CA ASP A 360 -22.41 1.89 41.13
C ASP A 360 -23.92 2.10 41.36
N GLY A 361 -24.27 2.20 42.64
CA GLY A 361 -25.63 2.48 43.08
C GLY A 361 -25.72 3.85 43.76
N PRO A 362 -26.92 4.46 43.84
CA PRO A 362 -27.07 5.78 44.42
C PRO A 362 -26.49 5.82 45.83
N ILE A 363 -25.70 6.85 46.12
CA ILE A 363 -25.05 7.02 47.42
C ILE A 363 -26.12 7.00 48.53
N VAL A 364 -26.12 5.94 49.33
CA VAL A 364 -27.01 5.82 50.50
C VAL A 364 -26.31 6.47 51.68
N GLU A 365 -26.63 7.73 51.98
CA GLU A 365 -26.22 8.35 53.24
C GLU A 365 -26.74 7.48 54.41
N PRO A 366 -25.90 7.11 55.39
CA PRO A 366 -26.36 6.33 56.53
C PRO A 366 -27.44 7.14 57.26
N LEU A 367 -28.65 6.58 57.36
CA LEU A 367 -29.70 7.10 58.21
C LEU A 367 -29.16 7.23 59.63
N VAL A 368 -28.81 8.46 60.01
CA VAL A 368 -28.55 8.78 61.41
C VAL A 368 -29.90 8.76 62.11
N GLU A 369 -30.33 7.60 62.60
CA GLU A 369 -31.41 7.53 63.59
C GLU A 369 -30.91 8.25 64.85
N VAL A 370 -31.23 9.55 64.95
CA VAL A 370 -31.06 10.30 66.19
C VAL A 370 -32.06 9.74 67.20
N TYR A 371 -31.63 8.75 67.99
CA TYR A 371 -32.33 8.37 69.21
C TYR A 371 -32.27 9.53 70.19
N LEU A 372 -33.28 10.41 70.15
CA LEU A 372 -33.51 11.36 71.23
C LEU A 372 -33.87 10.55 72.48
N PRO A 373 -33.10 10.61 73.57
CA PRO A 373 -33.48 9.95 74.80
C PRO A 373 -34.81 10.55 75.29
N LEU A 374 -35.80 9.69 75.48
CA LEU A 374 -37.09 10.06 76.07
C LEU A 374 -36.84 10.64 77.46
N VAL A 375 -36.89 11.97 77.59
CA VAL A 375 -36.86 12.64 78.89
C VAL A 375 -38.18 12.34 79.58
N MET A 376 -38.23 11.26 80.38
CA MET A 376 -39.31 11.07 81.33
C MET A 376 -39.18 12.12 82.43
N ARG A 377 -40.13 13.06 82.47
CA ARG A 377 -40.26 13.99 83.60
C ARG A 377 -40.97 13.26 84.75
N PRO A 378 -40.50 13.43 86.00
CA PRO A 378 -41.15 12.89 87.19
C PRO A 378 -42.47 13.56 87.54
#